data_AF-A0A6A1QJI8-F1
#
_entry.id   AF-A0A6A1QJI8-F1
#
_cell.length_a   1.000
_cell.length_b   1.000
_cell.length_c   1.000
_cell.angle_alpha   90.00
_cell.angle_beta   90.00
_cell.angle_gamma   90.00
#
_symmetry.space_group_name_H-M   'P 1'
#
loop_
_entity.id
_entity.type
_entity.pdbx_description
1 polymer ?
#
loop_
_entity_poly.entity_id
_entity_poly.type
_entity_poly.pdbx_seq_one_letter_code
_entity_poly.pdbx_strand_id
1 'polypeptide(L)'
;IALQFPYRFWDSKVQGADFFGHVPPSASKRGLFAVFYDMDPQKQHSVLMSVIAGEAVAAVRSLEDKQVLQQCMATLRELFKEQ
;
A
#
# COMPACT_ATOMS: atom_id res chain seq x y z
N ILE A 1 0.00 0.15 8.23
CA ILE A 1 0.91 -0.97 7.89
C ILE A 1 2.18 -0.40 7.28
N ALA A 2 3.35 -0.93 7.62
CA ALA A 2 4.63 -0.55 7.01
C ALA A 2 5.30 -1.81 6.45
N LEU A 3 5.87 -1.70 5.25
CA LEU A 3 6.48 -2.80 4.51
C LEU A 3 7.86 -2.38 4.01
N GLN A 4 8.88 -3.18 4.33
CA GLN A 4 10.22 -3.04 3.77
C GLN A 4 10.39 -4.02 2.61
N PHE A 5 10.98 -3.53 1.52
CA PHE A 5 11.25 -4.29 0.30
C PHE A 5 12.75 -4.40 0.02
N PRO A 6 13.16 -5.36 -0.83
CA PRO A 6 14.57 -5.46 -1.25
C PRO A 6 15.02 -4.30 -2.16
N TYR A 7 14.10 -3.69 -2.92
CA TYR A 7 14.37 -2.55 -3.81
C TYR A 7 13.11 -1.71 -4.05
N ARG A 8 13.29 -0.50 -4.60
CA ARG A 8 12.25 0.51 -4.83
C ARG A 8 11.51 0.27 -6.15
N PHE A 9 10.65 -0.76 -6.18
CA PHE A 9 9.94 -1.14 -7.42
C PHE A 9 9.02 -0.04 -7.99
N TRP A 10 8.51 0.85 -7.14
CA TRP A 10 7.56 1.88 -7.54
C TRP A 10 8.19 3.08 -8.26
N ASP A 11 9.52 3.24 -8.24
CA ASP A 11 10.20 4.47 -8.70
C ASP A 11 9.88 4.83 -10.16
N SER A 12 9.80 3.83 -11.06
CA SER A 12 9.54 4.07 -12.49
C SER A 12 8.17 4.69 -12.77
N LYS A 13 7.15 4.32 -11.97
CA LYS A 13 5.76 4.78 -12.15
C LYS A 13 5.41 5.97 -11.25
N VAL A 14 5.97 6.03 -10.04
CA VAL A 14 5.69 7.07 -9.04
C VAL A 14 6.58 8.31 -9.24
N GLN A 15 7.72 8.17 -9.93
CA GLN A 15 8.58 9.26 -10.38
C GLN A 15 8.98 10.25 -9.26
N GLY A 16 9.29 9.71 -8.08
CA GLY A 16 9.81 10.48 -6.95
C GLY A 16 8.75 11.15 -6.07
N ALA A 17 7.45 11.04 -6.37
CA ALA A 17 6.40 11.53 -5.49
C ALA A 17 6.49 10.90 -4.09
N ASP A 18 6.09 11.63 -3.06
CA ASP A 18 6.14 11.17 -1.66
C ASP A 18 5.02 10.19 -1.31
N PHE A 19 3.98 10.13 -2.13
CA PHE A 19 2.88 9.19 -1.98
C PHE A 19 2.17 8.96 -3.31
N PHE A 20 1.40 7.88 -3.37
CA PHE A 20 0.50 7.58 -4.48
C PHE A 20 -0.84 7.03 -3.98
N GLY A 21 -1.90 7.34 -4.72
CA GLY A 21 -3.26 6.91 -4.40
C GLY A 21 -3.59 5.53 -4.97
N HIS A 22 -4.52 4.85 -4.32
CA HIS A 22 -5.16 3.63 -4.77
C HIS A 22 -6.65 3.93 -5.02
N VAL A 23 -7.08 3.81 -6.28
CA VAL A 23 -8.50 3.94 -6.64
C VAL A 23 -9.23 2.68 -6.18
N PRO A 24 -10.19 2.77 -5.25
CA PRO A 24 -10.81 1.59 -4.70
C PRO A 24 -11.75 0.92 -5.71
N PRO A 25 -11.77 -0.43 -5.78
CA PRO A 25 -12.63 -1.15 -6.72
C PRO A 25 -14.11 -1.15 -6.33
N SER A 26 -14.45 -0.79 -5.08
CA SER A 26 -15.82 -0.67 -4.59
C SER A 26 -15.89 0.30 -3.39
N ALA A 27 -17.09 0.83 -3.12
CA ALA A 27 -17.32 1.71 -1.97
C ALA A 27 -16.91 1.06 -0.63
N SER A 28 -17.21 -0.23 -0.45
CA SER A 28 -16.84 -0.99 0.75
C SER A 28 -15.33 -1.18 0.95
N LYS A 29 -14.54 -1.05 -0.13
CA LYS A 29 -13.07 -1.21 -0.10
C LYS A 29 -12.31 0.10 -0.06
N ARG A 30 -13.00 1.25 -0.03
CA ARG A 30 -12.37 2.59 -0.04
C ARG A 30 -11.39 2.86 1.10
N GLY A 31 -11.57 2.18 2.22
CA GLY A 31 -10.72 2.32 3.40
C GLY A 31 -9.48 1.42 3.41
N LEU A 32 -9.35 0.50 2.44
CA LEU A 32 -8.22 -0.43 2.36
C LEU A 32 -7.10 0.17 1.51
N PHE A 33 -6.06 0.65 2.18
CA PHE A 33 -4.81 1.10 1.58
C PHE A 33 -5.01 2.21 0.53
N ALA A 34 -5.84 3.22 0.85
CA ALA A 34 -6.22 4.27 -0.09
C ALA A 34 -5.04 5.14 -0.57
N VAL A 35 -3.99 5.25 0.26
CA VAL A 35 -2.77 5.98 -0.05
C VAL A 35 -1.57 5.16 0.45
N PHE A 36 -0.52 5.11 -0.36
CA PHE A 36 0.79 4.59 0.02
C PHE A 36 1.78 5.73 0.09
N TYR A 37 2.49 5.84 1.20
CA TYR A 37 3.52 6.84 1.47
C TYR A 37 4.88 6.19 1.33
N ASP A 38 5.76 6.85 0.59
CA ASP A 38 7.18 6.53 0.54
C ASP A 38 7.86 7.15 1.77
N MET A 39 8.39 6.29 2.62
CA MET A 39 8.87 6.70 3.93
C MET A 39 10.31 7.22 3.92
N ASP A 40 10.99 7.20 2.77
CA ASP A 40 12.33 7.76 2.64
C ASP A 40 12.35 8.98 1.70
N PRO A 41 12.37 10.22 2.24
CA PRO A 41 12.51 11.43 1.44
C PRO A 41 13.80 11.47 0.59
N GLN A 42 14.84 10.76 1.01
CA GLN A 42 16.11 10.67 0.27
C GLN A 42 16.07 9.62 -0.86
N LYS A 43 14.99 8.83 -0.94
CA LYS A 43 14.75 7.79 -1.95
C LYS A 43 15.87 6.73 -2.01
N GLN A 44 16.49 6.40 -0.87
CA GLN A 44 17.57 5.40 -0.76
C GLN A 44 17.06 4.04 -0.26
N HIS A 45 16.10 4.06 0.66
CA HIS A 45 15.49 2.89 1.28
C HIS A 45 14.16 2.56 0.63
N SER A 46 13.75 1.29 0.74
CA SER A 46 12.55 0.77 0.10
C SER A 46 11.48 0.47 1.14
N VAL A 47 10.89 1.51 1.73
CA VAL A 47 9.85 1.38 2.76
C VAL A 47 8.58 2.11 2.33
N LEU A 48 7.47 1.36 2.26
CA LEU A 48 6.13 1.92 2.06
C LEU A 48 5.31 1.84 3.34
N MET A 49 4.52 2.87 3.61
CA MET A 49 3.50 2.88 4.65
C MET A 49 2.13 3.11 4.04
N SER A 50 1.11 2.43 4.56
CA SER A 50 -0.28 2.68 4.18
C SER A 50 -1.23 2.61 5.38
N VAL A 51 -2.40 3.20 5.22
CA VAL A 51 -3.42 3.37 6.26
C VAL A 51 -4.65 2.52 5.94
N ILE A 52 -5.26 1.98 6.98
CA ILE A 52 -6.58 1.34 6.92
C ILE A 52 -7.55 2.25 7.70
N ALA A 53 -8.65 2.65 7.06
CA ALA A 53 -9.58 3.65 7.61
C ALA A 53 -11.06 3.28 7.42
N GLY A 54 -11.94 3.90 8.20
CA GLY A 54 -13.39 3.71 8.09
C GLY A 54 -13.84 2.26 8.27
N GLU A 55 -14.81 1.83 7.47
CA GLU A 55 -15.39 0.47 7.51
C GLU A 55 -14.34 -0.64 7.31
N ALA A 56 -13.23 -0.35 6.62
CA ALA A 56 -12.17 -1.31 6.42
C ALA A 56 -11.47 -1.74 7.71
N VAL A 57 -11.46 -0.88 8.75
CA VAL A 57 -10.88 -1.19 10.07
C VAL A 57 -11.63 -2.36 10.72
N ALA A 58 -12.96 -2.36 10.62
CA ALA A 58 -13.77 -3.47 11.14
C ALA A 58 -13.48 -4.78 10.38
N ALA A 59 -13.30 -4.70 9.06
CA ALA A 59 -13.00 -5.87 8.22
C ALA A 59 -11.64 -6.50 8.50
N VAL A 60 -10.63 -5.71 8.90
CA VAL A 60 -9.30 -6.25 9.24
C VAL A 60 -9.14 -6.64 10.70
N ARG A 61 -10.07 -6.25 11.59
CA ARG A 61 -9.97 -6.53 13.04
C ARG A 61 -9.89 -8.02 13.36
N SER A 62 -10.55 -8.87 12.57
CA SER A 62 -10.57 -10.32 12.76
C SER A 62 -9.46 -11.05 12.00
N LEU A 63 -8.56 -10.32 11.33
CA LEU A 63 -7.50 -10.89 10.52
C LEU A 63 -6.18 -10.87 11.27
N GLU A 64 -5.37 -11.89 11.05
CA GLU A 64 -3.98 -11.92 11.48
C GLU A 64 -3.13 -10.98 10.61
N ASP A 65 -2.00 -10.52 11.15
CA ASP A 65 -1.05 -9.65 10.44
C ASP A 65 -0.64 -10.23 9.07
N LYS A 66 -0.47 -11.56 8.97
CA LYS A 66 -0.16 -12.25 7.72
C LYS A 66 -1.27 -12.07 6.67
N GLN A 67 -2.53 -12.11 7.08
CA GLN A 67 -3.67 -11.94 6.17
C GLN A 67 -3.78 -10.48 5.72
N VAL A 68 -3.54 -9.52 6.62
CA VAL A 68 -3.48 -8.08 6.27
C VAL A 68 -2.33 -7.80 5.30
N LEU A 69 -1.15 -8.38 5.54
CA LEU A 69 0.01 -8.33 4.65
C LEU A 69 -0.33 -8.88 3.26
N GLN A 70 -0.98 -10.04 3.18
CA GLN A 70 -1.38 -10.65 1.91
C GLN A 70 -2.31 -9.74 1.10
N GLN A 71 -3.29 -9.09 1.75
CA GLN A 71 -4.17 -8.14 1.09
C GLN A 71 -3.43 -6.89 0.60
N CYS A 72 -2.50 -6.36 1.42
CA CYS A 72 -1.68 -5.22 1.03
C CYS A 72 -0.80 -5.56 -0.19
N MET A 73 -0.14 -6.72 -0.18
CA MET A 73 0.67 -7.20 -1.31
C MET A 73 -0.15 -7.47 -2.56
N ALA A 74 -1.37 -7.99 -2.43
CA ALA A 74 -2.29 -8.15 -3.56
C ALA A 74 -2.63 -6.79 -4.17
N THR A 75 -2.93 -5.78 -3.34
CA THR A 75 -3.23 -4.41 -3.79
C THR A 75 -2.03 -3.78 -4.52
N LEU A 76 -0.83 -3.91 -3.98
CA LEU A 76 0.39 -3.41 -4.63
C LEU A 76 0.65 -4.10 -5.98
N ARG A 77 0.52 -5.44 -6.06
CA ARG A 77 0.67 -6.16 -7.34
C ARG A 77 -0.36 -5.73 -8.38
N GLU A 78 -1.59 -5.42 -7.96
CA GLU A 78 -2.62 -4.90 -8.87
C GLU A 78 -2.29 -3.48 -9.38
N LEU A 79 -1.73 -2.63 -8.52
CA LEU A 79 -1.32 -1.26 -8.89
C LEU A 79 -0.10 -1.24 -9.82
N PHE A 80 0.77 -2.24 -9.73
CA PHE A 80 2.04 -2.33 -10.45
C PHE A 80 2.13 -3.58 -11.34
N LYS A 81 1.01 -4.02 -11.93
CA LYS A 81 0.91 -5.25 -12.76
C LYS A 81 1.94 -5.41 -13.87
N GLU A 82 2.43 -4.30 -14.40
CA GLU A 82 3.34 -4.27 -15.57
C GLU A 82 4.82 -4.17 -15.17
N GLN A 83 5.12 -4.24 -13.87
CA GLN A 83 6.48 -4.19 -13.31
C GLN A 83 6.86 -5.55 -12.72
#